data_AF-A0A7K3YJR4-F1
#
_entry.id   AF-A0A7K3YJR4-F1
#
_cell.length_a   1.000
_cell.length_b   1.000
_cell.length_c   1.000
_cell.angle_alpha   90.00
_cell.angle_beta   90.00
_cell.angle_gamma   90.00
#
_symmetry.space_group_name_H-M   'P 1'
#
loop_
_entity.id
_entity.type
_entity.pdbx_description
1 polymer ?
#
loop_
_entity_poly.entity_id
_entity_poly.type
_entity_poly.pdbx_seq_one_letter_code
_entity_poly.pdbx_strand_id
1 'polypeptide(L)'
;MVLAEDLAKQQRSISIAEFFEKNKHLLGFDSPTRGIITTIKEAVDNALDACEEAEVLPDIFVGIKKVDAEVYRITVEDNGPGIVPENVPLVFGKLLYGSRFHQIRQSRGQQGIGISAAVLYAQLTTGIPTRVVSRTGAKVSAHQFELMIKTETNEPEIVSYEEIDWDRTHGTRIDIQFKSTLAAKKRLVDYLRLTAIVNPHARITADIDGEVTVFERVSGEVPPCPKPILPHPHGIEFGALKRIAAASTGTIEEFLIGSFSRVGKKTADEMIALAKLKPSRKVSRLDADDLKRLLDAMQAVKVPAPPAQQCLSPIGEDLICRGLEKEIQLDFVKARTRP
;
A
#
# COMPACT_ATOMS: atom_id res chain seq x y z
N MET A 1 40.52 17.56 17.36
CA MET A 1 39.20 17.91 17.93
C MET A 1 38.40 18.84 17.02
N VAL A 2 39.00 19.88 16.44
CA VAL A 2 38.32 20.88 15.58
C VAL A 2 37.56 20.29 14.37
N LEU A 3 38.16 19.33 13.65
CA LEU A 3 37.54 18.74 12.45
C LEU A 3 36.24 17.98 12.76
N ALA A 4 36.17 17.28 13.90
CA ALA A 4 34.98 16.51 14.27
C ALA A 4 33.82 17.43 14.69
N GLU A 5 34.11 18.53 15.37
CA GLU A 5 33.12 19.55 15.76
C GLU A 5 32.62 20.34 14.53
N ASP A 6 33.50 20.64 13.58
CA ASP A 6 33.11 21.31 12.34
C ASP A 6 32.33 20.39 11.39
N LEU A 7 32.67 19.09 11.34
CA LEU A 7 31.87 18.08 10.64
C LEU A 7 30.51 17.86 11.33
N ALA A 8 30.45 17.90 12.66
CA ALA A 8 29.19 17.79 13.40
C ALA A 8 28.25 18.98 13.15
N LYS A 9 28.78 20.21 13.02
CA LYS A 9 27.99 21.39 12.64
C LYS A 9 27.39 21.30 11.22
N GLN A 10 27.97 20.49 10.35
CA GLN A 10 27.46 20.25 8.99
C GLN A 10 26.36 19.18 8.95
N GLN A 11 26.16 18.40 10.02
CA GLN A 11 25.08 17.42 10.08
C GLN A 11 23.74 18.15 10.23
N ARG A 12 22.88 18.01 9.22
CA ARG A 12 21.51 18.52 9.23
C ARG A 12 20.53 17.37 9.02
N SER A 13 19.36 17.46 9.63
CA SER A 13 18.24 16.57 9.32
C SER A 13 17.82 16.79 7.87
N ILE A 14 17.74 15.70 7.10
CA ILE A 14 17.35 15.72 5.69
C ILE A 14 15.83 15.91 5.63
N SER A 15 15.35 16.90 4.88
CA SER A 15 13.92 17.08 4.64
C SER A 15 13.38 15.98 3.73
N ILE A 16 12.08 15.74 3.73
CA ILE A 16 11.51 14.73 2.84
C ILE A 16 11.66 15.12 1.38
N ALA A 17 11.57 16.41 1.06
CA ALA A 17 11.84 16.88 -0.30
C ALA A 17 13.29 16.55 -0.72
N GLU A 18 14.28 16.80 0.13
CA GLU A 18 15.67 16.49 -0.18
C GLU A 18 15.90 14.97 -0.31
N PHE A 19 15.25 14.17 0.54
CA PHE A 19 15.24 12.72 0.41
C PHE A 19 14.62 12.29 -0.92
N PHE A 20 13.47 12.87 -1.29
CA PHE A 20 12.77 12.54 -2.54
C PHE A 20 13.60 12.94 -3.76
N GLU A 21 14.19 14.13 -3.78
CA GLU A 21 15.01 14.61 -4.91
C GLU A 21 16.23 13.75 -5.17
N LYS A 22 16.93 13.33 -4.10
CA LYS A 22 18.09 12.42 -4.20
C LYS A 22 17.69 10.98 -4.54
N ASN A 23 16.45 10.58 -4.22
CA ASN A 23 15.99 9.18 -4.33
C ASN A 23 14.78 8.99 -5.26
N LYS A 24 14.56 9.85 -6.25
CA LYS A 24 13.43 9.74 -7.22
C LYS A 24 13.30 8.36 -7.84
N HIS A 25 14.44 7.71 -8.09
CA HIS A 25 14.52 6.36 -8.66
C HIS A 25 13.99 5.26 -7.73
N LEU A 26 14.14 5.41 -6.40
CA LEU A 26 13.60 4.46 -5.42
C LEU A 26 12.08 4.49 -5.37
N LEU A 27 11.49 5.65 -5.71
CA LEU A 27 10.05 5.89 -5.67
C LEU A 27 9.36 5.73 -7.03
N GLY A 28 10.13 5.41 -8.09
CA GLY A 28 9.58 5.22 -9.44
C GLY A 28 9.23 6.50 -10.20
N PHE A 29 9.84 7.63 -9.82
CA PHE A 29 9.67 8.95 -10.47
C PHE A 29 10.95 9.44 -11.15
N ASP A 30 11.80 8.51 -11.61
CA ASP A 30 13.08 8.80 -12.30
C ASP A 30 12.91 9.46 -13.66
N SER A 31 11.80 9.21 -14.35
CA SER A 31 11.53 9.78 -15.67
C SER A 31 10.08 10.29 -15.79
N PRO A 32 9.84 11.35 -16.59
CA PRO A 32 8.49 11.90 -16.78
C PRO A 32 7.50 10.84 -17.28
N THR A 33 7.91 9.95 -18.20
CA THR A 33 7.08 8.84 -18.70
C THR A 33 6.67 7.86 -17.60
N ARG A 34 7.61 7.51 -16.71
CA ARG A 34 7.34 6.56 -15.63
C ARG A 34 6.48 7.17 -14.52
N GLY A 35 6.55 8.49 -14.31
CA GLY A 35 5.73 9.20 -13.33
C GLY A 35 4.22 8.96 -13.50
N ILE A 36 3.70 9.00 -14.74
CA ILE A 36 2.29 8.67 -15.04
C ILE A 36 1.96 7.23 -14.62
N ILE A 37 2.77 6.27 -15.06
CA ILE A 37 2.53 4.84 -14.79
C ILE A 37 2.57 4.56 -13.29
N THR A 38 3.57 5.10 -12.58
CA THR A 38 3.70 4.95 -11.13
C THR A 38 2.49 5.55 -10.41
N THR A 39 2.06 6.76 -10.80
CA THR A 39 0.89 7.41 -10.18
C THR A 39 -0.38 6.60 -10.39
N ILE A 40 -0.63 6.15 -11.61
CA ILE A 40 -1.81 5.35 -11.94
C ILE A 40 -1.75 4.01 -11.23
N LYS A 41 -0.59 3.36 -11.19
CA LYS A 41 -0.39 2.12 -10.45
C LYS A 41 -0.79 2.27 -8.99
N GLU A 42 -0.22 3.24 -8.28
CA GLU A 42 -0.50 3.44 -6.85
C GLU A 42 -1.96 3.85 -6.60
N ALA A 43 -2.56 4.64 -7.48
CA ALA A 43 -3.96 5.05 -7.36
C ALA A 43 -4.94 3.88 -7.65
N VAL A 44 -4.72 3.12 -8.72
CA VAL A 44 -5.54 1.95 -9.08
C VAL A 44 -5.39 0.83 -8.05
N ASP A 45 -4.18 0.56 -7.57
CA ASP A 45 -3.93 -0.44 -6.51
C ASP A 45 -4.71 -0.08 -5.23
N ASN A 46 -4.73 1.20 -4.85
CA ASN A 46 -5.49 1.66 -3.68
C ASN A 46 -7.00 1.61 -3.90
N ALA A 47 -7.47 1.98 -5.08
CA ALA A 47 -8.89 1.87 -5.45
C ALA A 47 -9.38 0.42 -5.40
N LEU A 48 -8.62 -0.52 -5.97
CA LEU A 48 -8.93 -1.96 -5.93
C LEU A 48 -8.97 -2.48 -4.49
N ASP A 49 -7.93 -2.19 -3.69
CA ASP A 49 -7.88 -2.60 -2.29
C ASP A 49 -9.09 -2.05 -1.49
N ALA A 50 -9.45 -0.78 -1.71
CA ALA A 50 -10.57 -0.14 -1.01
C ALA A 50 -11.94 -0.73 -1.40
N CYS A 51 -12.15 -1.02 -2.69
CA CYS A 51 -13.37 -1.67 -3.17
C CYS A 51 -13.51 -3.10 -2.62
N GLU A 52 -12.41 -3.86 -2.64
CA GLU A 52 -12.38 -5.23 -2.11
C GLU A 52 -12.66 -5.26 -0.61
N GLU A 53 -12.02 -4.37 0.17
CA GLU A 53 -12.26 -4.26 1.61
C GLU A 53 -13.72 -3.89 1.96
N ALA A 54 -14.42 -3.20 1.06
CA ALA A 54 -15.83 -2.86 1.21
C ALA A 54 -16.79 -3.89 0.58
N GLU A 55 -16.27 -5.00 0.05
CA GLU A 55 -17.03 -6.03 -0.66
C GLU A 55 -17.84 -5.46 -1.85
N VAL A 56 -17.29 -4.43 -2.52
CA VAL A 56 -17.88 -3.79 -3.71
C VAL A 56 -17.11 -4.20 -4.95
N LEU A 57 -17.83 -4.53 -6.04
CA LEU A 57 -17.18 -4.79 -7.32
C LEU A 57 -16.57 -3.49 -7.89
N PRO A 58 -15.23 -3.42 -8.09
CA PRO A 58 -14.55 -2.19 -8.47
C PRO A 58 -14.99 -1.67 -9.84
N ASP A 59 -15.42 -0.43 -9.91
CA ASP A 59 -15.58 0.36 -11.13
C ASP A 59 -14.66 1.58 -11.02
N ILE A 60 -13.56 1.54 -11.77
CA ILE A 60 -12.47 2.50 -11.66
C ILE A 60 -12.37 3.29 -12.96
N PHE A 61 -12.41 4.61 -12.85
CA PHE A 61 -12.15 5.52 -13.96
C PHE A 61 -10.72 6.06 -13.86
N VAL A 62 -9.98 6.01 -14.96
CA VAL A 62 -8.63 6.56 -15.11
C VAL A 62 -8.66 7.58 -16.26
N GLY A 63 -8.46 8.85 -15.95
CA GLY A 63 -8.40 9.95 -16.92
C GLY A 63 -6.98 10.50 -17.02
N ILE A 64 -6.51 10.76 -18.24
CA ILE A 64 -5.27 11.51 -18.47
C ILE A 64 -5.55 12.57 -19.52
N LYS A 65 -5.40 13.84 -19.14
CA LYS A 65 -5.65 14.97 -20.03
C LYS A 65 -4.48 15.91 -20.01
N LYS A 66 -4.06 16.35 -21.21
CA LYS A 66 -3.06 17.42 -21.33
C LYS A 66 -3.69 18.75 -20.92
N VAL A 67 -3.11 19.43 -19.94
CA VAL A 67 -3.59 20.74 -19.46
C VAL A 67 -2.68 21.88 -19.87
N ASP A 68 -1.40 21.61 -20.09
CA ASP A 68 -0.40 22.56 -20.61
C ASP A 68 0.64 21.82 -21.46
N ALA A 69 1.61 22.52 -22.06
CA ALA A 69 2.62 21.99 -22.98
C ALA A 69 3.29 20.70 -22.49
N GLU A 70 3.64 20.65 -21.20
CA GLU A 70 4.27 19.50 -20.55
C GLU A 70 3.51 19.04 -19.29
N VAL A 71 2.35 19.62 -18.96
CA VAL A 71 1.60 19.29 -17.74
C VAL A 71 0.40 18.43 -18.09
N TYR A 72 0.27 17.32 -17.38
CA TYR A 72 -0.85 16.39 -17.52
C TYR A 72 -1.62 16.32 -16.21
N ARG A 73 -2.94 16.27 -16.31
CA ARG A 73 -3.85 15.93 -15.21
C ARG A 73 -4.16 14.45 -15.27
N ILE A 74 -3.88 13.76 -14.18
CA ILE A 74 -4.21 12.36 -13.96
C ILE A 74 -5.36 12.34 -12.96
N THR A 75 -6.48 11.75 -13.38
CA THR A 75 -7.67 11.54 -12.57
C THR A 75 -7.81 10.06 -12.33
N VAL A 76 -7.98 9.65 -11.08
CA VAL A 76 -8.43 8.29 -10.73
C VAL A 76 -9.63 8.41 -9.82
N GLU A 77 -10.73 7.78 -10.21
CA GLU A 77 -11.99 7.75 -9.46
C GLU A 77 -12.43 6.31 -9.26
N ASP A 78 -12.84 5.98 -8.04
CA ASP A 78 -13.33 4.67 -7.64
C ASP A 78 -14.72 4.75 -7.02
N ASN A 79 -15.41 3.61 -7.01
CA ASN A 79 -16.67 3.40 -6.32
C ASN A 79 -16.48 2.67 -4.97
N GLY A 80 -15.32 2.83 -4.32
CA GLY A 80 -15.04 2.25 -3.01
C GLY A 80 -15.84 2.92 -1.89
N PRO A 81 -15.55 2.61 -0.62
CA PRO A 81 -16.29 3.13 0.53
C PRO A 81 -16.04 4.63 0.79
N GLY A 82 -15.14 5.26 0.04
CA GLY A 82 -14.62 6.58 0.35
C GLY A 82 -13.71 6.59 1.56
N ILE A 83 -13.15 7.76 1.84
CA ILE A 83 -12.28 8.04 2.98
C ILE A 83 -12.95 9.08 3.88
N VAL A 84 -12.96 8.78 5.18
CA VAL A 84 -13.45 9.66 6.24
C VAL A 84 -12.70 11.01 6.18
N PRO A 85 -13.40 12.17 6.22
CA PRO A 85 -12.81 13.48 5.90
C PRO A 85 -11.55 13.82 6.69
N GLU A 86 -11.51 13.46 7.97
CA GLU A 86 -10.37 13.71 8.87
C GLU A 86 -9.12 12.92 8.46
N ASN A 87 -9.29 11.79 7.78
CA ASN A 87 -8.19 10.94 7.33
C ASN A 87 -7.70 11.29 5.91
N VAL A 88 -8.50 12.02 5.11
CA VAL A 88 -8.13 12.37 3.72
C VAL A 88 -6.78 13.11 3.69
N PRO A 89 -6.53 14.17 4.48
CA PRO A 89 -5.23 14.85 4.48
C PRO A 89 -4.08 13.91 4.86
N LEU A 90 -4.29 12.98 5.80
CA LEU A 90 -3.23 12.07 6.25
C LEU A 90 -2.89 11.02 5.20
N VAL A 91 -3.89 10.49 4.48
CA VAL A 91 -3.68 9.46 3.44
C VAL A 91 -2.88 10.01 2.25
N PHE A 92 -3.17 11.23 1.82
CA PHE A 92 -2.55 11.80 0.62
C PHE A 92 -1.38 12.75 0.92
N GLY A 93 -1.36 13.36 2.11
CA GLY A 93 -0.42 14.42 2.47
C GLY A 93 0.63 14.05 3.53
N LYS A 94 0.68 12.79 3.96
CA LYS A 94 1.69 12.28 4.90
C LYS A 94 2.38 11.04 4.33
N LEU A 95 3.71 11.06 4.26
CA LEU A 95 4.48 9.88 3.88
C LEU A 95 4.60 8.92 5.06
N LEU A 96 4.69 7.62 4.77
CA LEU A 96 4.77 6.54 5.76
C LEU A 96 3.53 6.48 6.68
N TYR A 97 2.39 6.95 6.18
CA TYR A 97 1.11 6.88 6.88
C TYR A 97 0.26 5.77 6.25
N GLY A 98 -0.29 4.89 7.09
CA GLY A 98 -1.20 3.86 6.63
C GLY A 98 -1.36 2.71 7.61
N SER A 99 -2.53 2.07 7.57
CA SER A 99 -2.88 0.91 8.39
C SER A 99 -2.14 -0.38 7.98
N ARG A 100 -1.60 -0.42 6.76
CA ARG A 100 -0.99 -1.62 6.14
C ARG A 100 0.41 -1.97 6.68
N PHE A 101 1.10 -1.03 7.32
CA PHE A 101 2.47 -1.22 7.81
C PHE A 101 2.64 -2.19 8.97
N HIS A 102 1.61 -2.32 9.81
CA HIS A 102 1.69 -3.06 11.07
C HIS A 102 1.03 -4.45 10.97
N GLN A 103 0.45 -4.77 9.81
CA GLN A 103 -0.32 -5.99 9.60
C GLN A 103 0.36 -6.88 8.57
N ILE A 104 0.55 -8.14 8.91
CA ILE A 104 1.04 -9.15 7.96
C ILE A 104 -0.19 -9.73 7.26
N ARG A 105 -0.55 -9.13 6.13
CA ARG A 105 -1.56 -9.62 5.17
C ARG A 105 -1.09 -9.34 3.75
N GLN A 106 -1.58 -10.09 2.78
CA GLN A 106 -1.40 -9.73 1.38
C GLN A 106 -2.11 -8.41 1.10
N SER A 107 -1.43 -7.48 0.44
CA SER A 107 -1.99 -6.24 -0.08
C SER A 107 -1.17 -5.80 -1.30
N ARG A 108 -1.74 -4.97 -2.18
CA ARG A 108 -1.02 -4.45 -3.36
C ARG A 108 0.05 -3.44 -2.94
N GLY A 109 -0.26 -2.58 -1.97
CA GLY A 109 0.68 -1.63 -1.36
C GLY A 109 1.28 -2.14 -0.04
N GLN A 110 2.60 -1.98 0.15
CA GLN A 110 3.32 -2.39 1.37
C GLN A 110 3.91 -1.23 2.19
N GLN A 111 4.35 -0.16 1.54
CA GLN A 111 5.25 0.83 2.14
C GLN A 111 4.57 2.15 2.50
N GLY A 112 3.24 2.31 2.37
CA GLY A 112 2.51 3.54 2.75
C GLY A 112 3.11 4.87 2.24
N ILE A 113 3.80 4.81 1.11
CA ILE A 113 4.43 5.95 0.43
C ILE A 113 3.82 6.22 -0.94
N GLY A 114 3.09 5.26 -1.51
CA GLY A 114 2.77 5.22 -2.94
C GLY A 114 2.09 6.49 -3.44
N ILE A 115 0.87 6.76 -2.94
CA ILE A 115 0.10 7.91 -3.42
C ILE A 115 0.64 9.24 -2.91
N SER A 116 1.12 9.31 -1.66
CA SER A 116 1.75 10.52 -1.11
C SER A 116 3.03 10.92 -1.85
N ALA A 117 3.77 9.95 -2.40
CA ALA A 117 4.93 10.20 -3.26
C ALA A 117 4.51 10.83 -4.60
N ALA A 118 3.36 10.42 -5.16
CA ALA A 118 2.80 11.06 -6.36
C ALA A 118 2.36 12.50 -6.09
N VAL A 119 1.74 12.76 -4.92
CA VAL A 119 1.38 14.11 -4.46
C VAL A 119 2.62 14.98 -4.30
N LEU A 120 3.66 14.46 -3.63
CA LEU A 120 4.92 15.18 -3.46
C LEU A 120 5.60 15.47 -4.81
N TYR A 121 5.62 14.49 -5.72
CA TYR A 121 6.17 14.67 -7.07
C TYR A 121 5.43 15.78 -7.84
N ALA A 122 4.10 15.81 -7.74
CA ALA A 122 3.29 16.83 -8.37
C ALA A 122 3.56 18.22 -7.82
N GLN A 123 3.61 18.34 -6.50
CA GLN A 123 3.98 19.57 -5.82
C GLN A 123 5.37 20.07 -6.22
N LEU A 124 6.38 19.19 -6.26
CA LEU A 124 7.75 19.58 -6.62
C LEU A 124 7.92 19.95 -8.10
N THR A 125 7.06 19.44 -8.99
CA THR A 125 7.19 19.68 -10.43
C THR A 125 6.33 20.83 -10.96
N THR A 126 5.16 21.07 -10.36
CA THR A 126 4.21 22.11 -10.81
C THR A 126 3.82 23.10 -9.72
N GLY A 127 3.99 22.76 -8.44
CA GLY A 127 3.51 23.57 -7.32
C GLY A 127 1.99 23.59 -7.17
N ILE A 128 1.25 22.84 -8.00
CA ILE A 128 -0.21 22.81 -7.97
C ILE A 128 -0.68 21.82 -6.88
N PRO A 129 -1.61 22.22 -6.00
CA PRO A 129 -2.20 21.31 -5.01
C PRO A 129 -2.88 20.11 -5.67
N THR A 130 -2.85 18.96 -4.99
CA THR A 130 -3.63 17.78 -5.41
C THR A 130 -5.06 17.93 -4.95
N ARG A 131 -6.02 17.78 -5.87
CA ARG A 131 -7.45 17.82 -5.52
C ARG A 131 -7.95 16.41 -5.22
N VAL A 132 -8.60 16.24 -4.08
CA VAL A 132 -9.19 14.98 -3.64
C VAL A 132 -10.66 15.21 -3.30
N VAL A 133 -11.54 14.38 -3.84
CA VAL A 133 -12.96 14.35 -3.49
C VAL A 133 -13.25 12.99 -2.88
N SER A 134 -13.96 12.96 -1.76
CA SER A 134 -14.31 11.71 -1.08
C SER A 134 -15.72 11.78 -0.51
N ARG A 135 -16.47 10.68 -0.61
CA ARG A 135 -17.80 10.52 -0.02
C ARG A 135 -17.96 9.13 0.56
N THR A 136 -18.42 9.06 1.81
CA THR A 136 -18.56 7.80 2.55
C THR A 136 -19.96 7.16 2.46
N GLY A 137 -20.94 7.87 1.92
CA GLY A 137 -22.27 7.33 1.69
C GLY A 137 -23.29 8.33 1.15
N ALA A 138 -24.38 7.80 0.60
CA ALA A 138 -25.39 8.56 -0.15
C ALA A 138 -26.14 9.64 0.67
N LYS A 139 -26.07 9.57 2.00
CA LYS A 139 -26.71 10.54 2.91
C LYS A 139 -25.76 11.61 3.44
N VAL A 140 -24.48 11.52 3.10
CA VAL A 140 -23.42 12.44 3.56
C VAL A 140 -23.01 13.31 2.38
N SER A 141 -22.62 14.55 2.63
CA SER A 141 -21.99 15.43 1.63
C SER A 141 -20.70 14.80 1.09
N ALA A 142 -20.29 15.16 -0.12
CA ALA A 142 -18.94 14.86 -0.58
C ALA A 142 -17.99 15.95 -0.09
N HIS A 143 -16.79 15.56 0.29
CA HIS A 143 -15.77 16.45 0.82
C HIS A 143 -14.66 16.61 -0.20
N GLN A 144 -14.39 17.85 -0.59
CA GLN A 144 -13.31 18.19 -1.48
C GLN A 144 -12.18 18.90 -0.73
N PHE A 145 -10.96 18.47 -1.00
CA PHE A 145 -9.74 19.03 -0.45
C PHE A 145 -8.78 19.40 -1.57
N GLU A 146 -8.07 20.51 -1.43
CA GLU A 146 -6.82 20.77 -2.13
C GLU A 146 -5.66 20.62 -1.15
N LEU A 147 -4.78 19.67 -1.42
CA LEU A 147 -3.75 19.21 -0.50
C LEU A 147 -2.34 19.45 -1.03
N MET A 148 -1.46 19.85 -0.11
CA MET A 148 -0.01 19.90 -0.28
C MET A 148 0.67 19.20 0.91
N ILE A 149 1.98 18.99 0.81
CA ILE A 149 2.81 18.35 1.83
C ILE A 149 3.84 19.36 2.32
N LYS A 150 3.87 19.59 3.64
CA LYS A 150 4.93 20.36 4.29
C LYS A 150 6.20 19.52 4.32
N THR A 151 7.15 19.89 3.48
CA THR A 151 8.34 19.05 3.20
C THR A 151 9.31 18.94 4.37
N GLU A 152 9.26 19.92 5.28
CA GLU A 152 10.07 20.02 6.49
C GLU A 152 9.54 19.12 7.59
N THR A 153 8.22 19.04 7.75
CA THR A 153 7.57 18.35 8.88
C THR A 153 6.93 17.01 8.52
N ASN A 154 6.79 16.67 7.22
CA ASN A 154 6.00 15.52 6.77
C ASN A 154 4.54 15.58 7.25
N GLU A 155 3.93 16.76 7.21
CA GLU A 155 2.53 16.92 7.61
C GLU A 155 1.73 17.49 6.43
N PRO A 156 0.45 17.11 6.31
CA PRO A 156 -0.41 17.65 5.27
C PRO A 156 -0.68 19.14 5.48
N GLU A 157 -0.80 19.85 4.38
CA GLU A 157 -1.27 21.23 4.30
C GLU A 157 -2.56 21.26 3.48
N ILE A 158 -3.65 21.68 4.11
CA ILE A 158 -4.95 21.87 3.45
C ILE A 158 -4.97 23.30 2.92
N VAL A 159 -4.90 23.45 1.60
CA VAL A 159 -4.96 24.73 0.91
C VAL A 159 -6.40 25.23 0.85
N SER A 160 -7.34 24.33 0.53
CA SER A 160 -8.77 24.61 0.54
C SER A 160 -9.56 23.36 0.93
N TYR A 161 -10.74 23.59 1.52
CA TYR A 161 -11.71 22.57 1.89
C TYR A 161 -13.11 23.09 1.61
N GLU A 162 -13.93 22.28 0.94
CA GLU A 162 -15.33 22.58 0.69
C GLU A 162 -16.18 21.30 0.69
N GLU A 163 -17.43 21.42 1.14
CA GLU A 163 -18.44 20.40 0.93
C GLU A 163 -19.14 20.65 -0.40
N ILE A 164 -19.21 19.61 -1.23
CA ILE A 164 -19.76 19.70 -2.58
C ILE A 164 -20.86 18.66 -2.78
N ASP A 165 -21.76 18.96 -3.71
CA ASP A 165 -22.63 17.96 -4.27
C ASP A 165 -21.85 17.13 -5.29
N TRP A 166 -21.94 15.80 -5.14
CA TRP A 166 -21.30 14.85 -6.01
C TRP A 166 -22.31 13.78 -6.41
N ASP A 167 -22.29 13.41 -7.69
CA ASP A 167 -23.23 12.47 -8.32
C ASP A 167 -23.03 11.02 -7.85
N ARG A 168 -21.84 10.70 -7.32
CA ARG A 168 -21.53 9.38 -6.76
C ARG A 168 -22.10 9.21 -5.36
N THR A 169 -22.61 8.01 -5.06
CA THR A 169 -23.13 7.63 -3.74
C THR A 169 -22.04 7.46 -2.69
N HIS A 170 -20.89 6.92 -3.10
CA HIS A 170 -19.68 6.76 -2.30
C HIS A 170 -18.51 6.59 -3.27
N GLY A 171 -17.29 6.83 -2.78
CA GLY A 171 -16.08 6.67 -3.58
C GLY A 171 -15.05 7.73 -3.26
N THR A 172 -13.91 7.61 -3.94
CA THR A 172 -12.83 8.60 -3.88
C THR A 172 -12.44 8.99 -5.30
N ARG A 173 -12.16 10.27 -5.51
CA ARG A 173 -11.54 10.78 -6.72
C ARG A 173 -10.30 11.58 -6.36
N ILE A 174 -9.22 11.34 -7.09
CA ILE A 174 -7.98 12.08 -6.98
C ILE A 174 -7.59 12.67 -8.34
N ASP A 175 -7.31 13.97 -8.35
CA ASP A 175 -6.83 14.72 -9.50
C ASP A 175 -5.42 15.27 -9.18
N ILE A 176 -4.40 14.70 -9.82
CA ILE A 176 -2.99 15.08 -9.65
C ILE A 176 -2.48 15.73 -10.95
N GLN A 177 -1.72 16.82 -10.85
CA GLN A 177 -1.15 17.52 -12.00
C GLN A 177 0.38 17.59 -11.89
N PHE A 178 1.09 17.07 -12.90
CA PHE A 178 2.55 17.16 -12.93
C PHE A 178 3.12 17.19 -14.33
N LYS A 179 4.40 17.61 -14.42
CA LYS A 179 5.14 17.63 -15.68
C LYS A 179 5.43 16.21 -16.16
N SER A 180 4.95 15.83 -17.34
CA SER A 180 5.07 14.48 -17.88
C SER A 180 5.01 14.44 -19.42
N THR A 181 4.98 13.23 -20.00
CA THR A 181 4.83 12.99 -21.43
C THR A 181 4.08 11.67 -21.70
N LEU A 182 3.21 11.68 -22.71
CA LEU A 182 2.49 10.49 -23.18
C LEU A 182 3.26 9.65 -24.21
N ALA A 183 4.57 9.86 -24.37
CA ALA A 183 5.41 9.05 -25.27
C ALA A 183 5.29 7.54 -25.01
N ALA A 184 4.99 7.13 -23.76
CA ALA A 184 4.81 5.74 -23.37
C ALA A 184 3.32 5.29 -23.31
N LYS A 185 2.41 5.93 -24.05
CA LYS A 185 0.96 5.62 -24.07
C LYS A 185 0.68 4.12 -24.23
N LYS A 186 1.37 3.44 -25.16
CA LYS A 186 1.19 2.00 -25.38
C LYS A 186 1.47 1.17 -24.12
N ARG A 187 2.57 1.46 -23.40
CA ARG A 187 2.93 0.75 -22.17
C ARG A 187 1.92 0.97 -21.05
N LEU A 188 1.35 2.17 -20.99
CA LEU A 188 0.29 2.48 -20.03
C LEU A 188 -0.98 1.68 -20.32
N VAL A 189 -1.42 1.64 -21.58
CA VAL A 189 -2.58 0.83 -21.98
C VAL A 189 -2.33 -0.65 -21.71
N ASP A 190 -1.12 -1.15 -22.02
CA ASP A 190 -0.72 -2.53 -21.72
C ASP A 190 -0.74 -2.81 -20.21
N TYR A 191 -0.31 -1.86 -19.37
CA TYR A 191 -0.39 -1.97 -17.91
C TYR A 191 -1.84 -2.09 -17.43
N LEU A 192 -2.74 -1.23 -17.92
CA LEU A 192 -4.16 -1.28 -17.56
C LEU A 192 -4.82 -2.58 -18.03
N ARG A 193 -4.47 -3.06 -19.23
CA ARG A 193 -4.91 -4.36 -19.75
C ARG A 193 -4.46 -5.50 -18.84
N LEU A 194 -3.17 -5.57 -18.51
CA LEU A 194 -2.63 -6.60 -17.61
C LEU A 194 -3.29 -6.53 -16.23
N THR A 195 -3.58 -5.32 -15.74
CA THR A 195 -4.29 -5.11 -14.48
C THR A 195 -5.72 -5.63 -14.55
N ALA A 196 -6.43 -5.41 -15.66
CA ALA A 196 -7.78 -5.97 -15.84
C ALA A 196 -7.78 -7.50 -15.93
N ILE A 197 -6.77 -8.11 -16.56
CA ILE A 197 -6.62 -9.58 -16.64
C ILE A 197 -6.49 -10.21 -15.26
N VAL A 198 -5.66 -9.62 -14.38
CA VAL A 198 -5.42 -10.17 -13.03
C VAL A 198 -6.49 -9.76 -12.01
N ASN A 199 -7.34 -8.80 -12.33
CA ASN A 199 -8.49 -8.37 -11.52
C ASN A 199 -9.80 -8.56 -12.30
N PRO A 200 -10.23 -9.81 -12.55
CA PRO A 200 -11.36 -10.11 -13.43
C PRO A 200 -12.71 -9.60 -12.91
N HIS A 201 -12.81 -9.26 -11.63
CA HIS A 201 -13.98 -8.64 -10.99
C HIS A 201 -14.05 -7.12 -11.16
N ALA A 202 -12.95 -6.49 -11.59
CA ALA A 202 -12.85 -5.04 -11.76
C ALA A 202 -13.24 -4.61 -13.16
N ARG A 203 -13.93 -3.46 -13.25
CA ARG A 203 -14.16 -2.72 -14.49
C ARG A 203 -13.26 -1.50 -14.47
N ILE A 204 -12.48 -1.28 -15.52
CA ILE A 204 -11.56 -0.14 -15.64
C ILE A 204 -11.89 0.64 -16.90
N THR A 205 -12.27 1.91 -16.77
CA THR A 205 -12.48 2.83 -17.90
C THR A 205 -11.31 3.79 -17.99
N ALA A 206 -10.58 3.78 -19.10
CA ALA A 206 -9.42 4.63 -19.34
C ALA A 206 -9.73 5.67 -20.42
N ASP A 207 -9.76 6.96 -20.08
CA ASP A 207 -9.81 8.10 -21.02
C ASP A 207 -8.41 8.72 -21.12
N ILE A 208 -7.68 8.38 -22.19
CA ILE A 208 -6.32 8.89 -22.41
C ILE A 208 -6.35 9.88 -23.57
N ASP A 209 -6.45 11.17 -23.24
CA ASP A 209 -6.51 12.29 -24.17
C ASP A 209 -7.67 12.20 -25.18
N GLY A 210 -8.85 11.76 -24.71
CA GLY A 210 -10.06 11.59 -25.51
C GLY A 210 -10.24 10.20 -26.14
N GLU A 211 -9.20 9.36 -26.12
CA GLU A 211 -9.33 7.96 -26.50
C GLU A 211 -9.80 7.13 -25.31
N VAL A 212 -11.05 6.68 -25.37
CA VAL A 212 -11.67 5.87 -24.31
C VAL A 212 -11.48 4.38 -24.61
N THR A 213 -10.90 3.66 -23.65
CA THR A 213 -10.80 2.20 -23.63
C THR A 213 -11.49 1.66 -22.39
N VAL A 214 -12.40 0.70 -22.55
CA VAL A 214 -13.12 0.09 -21.43
C VAL A 214 -12.70 -1.36 -21.27
N PHE A 215 -12.19 -1.70 -20.10
CA PHE A 215 -11.87 -3.05 -19.69
C PHE A 215 -13.02 -3.57 -18.81
N GLU A 216 -13.97 -4.26 -19.42
CA GLU A 216 -15.12 -4.83 -18.70
C GLU A 216 -14.74 -5.93 -17.68
N ARG A 217 -15.52 -6.06 -16.60
CA ARG A 217 -15.34 -7.19 -15.68
C ARG A 217 -15.85 -8.49 -16.31
N VAL A 218 -15.22 -9.60 -15.99
CA VAL A 218 -15.67 -10.95 -16.37
C VAL A 218 -16.26 -11.72 -15.21
N SER A 219 -15.98 -11.32 -13.97
CA SER A 219 -16.54 -11.91 -12.74
C SER A 219 -17.47 -10.94 -12.02
N GLY A 220 -18.55 -11.47 -11.44
CA GLY A 220 -19.44 -10.77 -10.52
C GLY A 220 -19.16 -11.07 -9.05
N GLU A 221 -18.07 -11.78 -8.75
CA GLU A 221 -17.68 -12.17 -7.40
C GLU A 221 -16.48 -11.36 -6.94
N VAL A 222 -16.57 -10.77 -5.73
CA VAL A 222 -15.45 -10.06 -5.11
C VAL A 222 -14.51 -11.09 -4.46
N PRO A 223 -13.19 -11.03 -4.71
CA PRO A 223 -12.23 -11.92 -4.06
C PRO A 223 -12.28 -11.78 -2.53
N PRO A 224 -12.08 -12.88 -1.77
CA PRO A 224 -12.07 -12.79 -0.32
C PRO A 224 -10.88 -11.93 0.15
N CYS A 225 -11.16 -10.97 1.03
CA CYS A 225 -10.09 -10.15 1.59
C CYS A 225 -9.16 -10.96 2.49
N PRO A 226 -7.84 -10.87 2.29
CA PRO A 226 -6.87 -11.51 3.16
C PRO A 226 -6.93 -10.90 4.56
N LYS A 227 -6.95 -11.77 5.57
CA LYS A 227 -7.00 -11.39 6.98
C LYS A 227 -5.59 -11.26 7.55
N PRO A 228 -5.35 -10.29 8.45
CA PRO A 228 -4.07 -10.16 9.13
C PRO A 228 -3.77 -11.40 9.97
N ILE A 229 -2.51 -11.83 9.93
CA ILE A 229 -1.97 -12.90 10.78
C ILE A 229 -0.83 -12.39 11.64
N LEU A 230 -0.57 -13.10 12.74
CA LEU A 230 0.62 -12.88 13.55
C LEU A 230 1.89 -13.31 12.79
N PRO A 231 3.05 -12.71 13.10
CA PRO A 231 4.31 -13.10 12.48
C PRO A 231 4.67 -14.55 12.78
N HIS A 232 5.26 -15.24 11.80
CA HIS A 232 5.72 -16.61 11.97
C HIS A 232 7.14 -16.63 12.55
N PRO A 233 7.46 -17.48 13.56
CA PRO A 233 8.77 -17.48 14.23
C PRO A 233 10.00 -17.54 13.33
N HIS A 234 9.93 -18.31 12.23
CA HIS A 234 11.06 -18.47 11.29
C HIS A 234 11.33 -17.24 10.44
N GLY A 235 10.34 -16.36 10.26
CA GLY A 235 10.47 -15.17 9.41
C GLY A 235 10.84 -13.89 10.17
N ILE A 236 11.16 -14.01 11.47
CA ILE A 236 11.45 -12.87 12.31
C ILE A 236 12.94 -12.62 12.38
N GLU A 237 13.30 -11.34 12.36
CA GLU A 237 14.65 -10.87 12.61
C GLU A 237 14.76 -10.23 13.99
N PHE A 238 15.99 -10.09 14.49
CA PHE A 238 16.28 -9.54 15.81
C PHE A 238 15.62 -8.17 16.07
N GLY A 239 15.65 -7.26 15.10
CA GLY A 239 15.03 -5.94 15.24
C GLY A 239 13.51 -6.01 15.40
N ALA A 240 12.84 -6.88 14.66
CA ALA A 240 11.41 -7.11 14.80
C ALA A 240 11.08 -7.76 16.15
N LEU A 241 11.81 -8.81 16.54
CA LEU A 241 11.65 -9.48 17.83
C LEU A 241 11.79 -8.49 18.99
N LYS A 242 12.82 -7.64 18.95
CA LYS A 242 13.08 -6.62 19.98
C LYS A 242 11.93 -5.61 20.09
N ARG A 243 11.36 -5.16 18.98
CA ARG A 243 10.20 -4.23 18.98
C ARG A 243 8.96 -4.89 19.58
N ILE A 244 8.64 -6.11 19.17
CA ILE A 244 7.47 -6.85 19.67
C ILE A 244 7.65 -7.18 21.15
N ALA A 245 8.86 -7.58 21.56
CA ALA A 245 9.21 -7.85 22.96
C ALA A 245 9.09 -6.60 23.84
N ALA A 246 9.54 -5.44 23.36
CA ALA A 246 9.44 -4.17 24.08
C ALA A 246 7.98 -3.70 24.28
N ALA A 247 7.08 -4.05 23.36
CA ALA A 247 5.65 -3.75 23.47
C ALA A 247 4.88 -4.75 24.35
N SER A 248 5.48 -5.88 24.72
CA SER A 248 4.83 -6.93 25.50
C SER A 248 5.09 -6.80 27.00
N THR A 249 4.04 -7.03 27.80
CA THR A 249 4.08 -6.94 29.26
C THR A 249 4.01 -8.30 29.97
N GLY A 250 3.78 -9.37 29.20
CA GLY A 250 3.59 -10.73 29.69
C GLY A 250 4.88 -11.49 30.02
N THR A 251 4.67 -12.74 30.42
CA THR A 251 5.73 -13.75 30.55
C THR A 251 6.24 -14.22 29.17
N ILE A 252 7.40 -14.89 29.12
CA ILE A 252 7.92 -15.42 27.85
C ILE A 252 6.94 -16.41 27.22
N GLU A 253 6.29 -17.25 28.03
CA GLU A 253 5.29 -18.22 27.55
C GLU A 253 4.09 -17.49 26.91
N GLU A 254 3.48 -16.53 27.62
CA GLU A 254 2.35 -15.75 27.11
C GLU A 254 2.72 -14.96 25.86
N PHE A 255 3.93 -14.40 25.82
CA PHE A 255 4.43 -13.67 24.67
C PHE A 255 4.56 -14.57 23.44
N LEU A 256 5.17 -15.75 23.59
CA LEU A 256 5.37 -16.67 22.47
C LEU A 256 4.04 -17.15 21.89
N ILE A 257 3.08 -17.47 22.76
CA ILE A 257 1.75 -17.93 22.34
C ILE A 257 0.91 -16.80 21.74
N GLY A 258 0.96 -15.60 22.34
CA GLY A 258 0.11 -14.48 21.94
C GLY A 258 0.63 -13.66 20.77
N SER A 259 1.94 -13.68 20.51
CA SER A 259 2.58 -12.78 19.53
C SER A 259 2.98 -13.46 18.22
N PHE A 260 2.95 -14.79 18.15
CA PHE A 260 3.40 -15.54 16.97
C PHE A 260 2.36 -16.51 16.45
N SER A 261 2.32 -16.65 15.13
CA SER A 261 1.41 -17.58 14.46
C SER A 261 1.86 -19.02 14.67
N ARG A 262 0.90 -19.92 14.88
CA ARG A 262 1.11 -21.38 15.06
C ARG A 262 1.97 -21.79 16.25
N VAL A 263 2.15 -20.92 17.23
CA VAL A 263 2.85 -21.24 18.49
C VAL A 263 1.84 -21.62 19.57
N GLY A 264 1.83 -22.91 19.94
CA GLY A 264 1.06 -23.40 21.08
C GLY A 264 1.97 -23.61 22.30
N LYS A 265 1.37 -24.01 23.43
CA LYS A 265 2.09 -24.25 24.69
C LYS A 265 3.29 -25.19 24.54
N LYS A 266 3.11 -26.35 23.90
CA LYS A 266 4.19 -27.34 23.68
C LYS A 266 5.38 -26.76 22.91
N THR A 267 5.10 -26.00 21.85
CA THR A 267 6.11 -25.39 20.99
C THR A 267 6.81 -24.24 21.72
N ALA A 268 6.07 -23.45 22.50
CA ALA A 268 6.64 -22.40 23.34
C ALA A 268 7.58 -22.98 24.41
N ASP A 269 7.17 -24.05 25.09
CA ASP A 269 8.00 -24.74 26.09
C ASP A 269 9.30 -25.28 25.47
N GLU A 270 9.23 -25.86 24.26
CA GLU A 270 10.39 -26.33 23.52
C GLU A 270 11.36 -25.19 23.17
N MET A 271 10.84 -24.05 22.67
CA MET A 271 11.63 -22.85 22.37
C MET A 271 12.30 -22.28 23.64
N ILE A 272 11.57 -22.21 24.76
CA ILE A 272 12.08 -21.69 26.02
C ILE A 272 13.17 -22.61 26.60
N ALA A 273 12.97 -23.92 26.52
CA ALA A 273 13.94 -24.91 26.97
C ALA A 273 15.24 -24.82 26.16
N LEU A 274 15.14 -24.70 24.82
CA LEU A 274 16.29 -24.57 23.93
C LEU A 274 17.04 -23.24 24.16
N ALA A 275 16.31 -22.15 24.39
CA ALA A 275 16.89 -20.84 24.72
C ALA A 275 17.51 -20.79 26.14
N LYS A 276 17.26 -21.80 26.98
CA LYS A 276 17.65 -21.86 28.40
C LYS A 276 17.14 -20.65 29.20
N LEU A 277 15.87 -20.31 28.99
CA LEU A 277 15.17 -19.22 29.68
C LEU A 277 14.11 -19.76 30.65
N LYS A 278 13.69 -18.95 31.62
CA LYS A 278 12.59 -19.32 32.53
C LYS A 278 11.25 -18.86 31.96
N PRO A 279 10.22 -19.73 31.87
CA PRO A 279 8.92 -19.36 31.30
C PRO A 279 8.27 -18.15 31.98
N SER A 280 8.37 -18.06 33.30
CA SER A 280 7.79 -16.99 34.13
C SER A 280 8.53 -15.66 34.10
N ARG A 281 9.68 -15.57 33.41
CA ARG A 281 10.42 -14.32 33.28
C ARG A 281 9.60 -13.35 32.41
N LYS A 282 9.63 -12.07 32.76
CA LYS A 282 8.96 -11.04 31.95
C LYS A 282 9.77 -10.75 30.69
N VAL A 283 9.08 -10.62 29.56
CA VAL A 283 9.71 -10.34 28.25
C VAL A 283 10.40 -8.98 28.22
N SER A 284 9.83 -7.98 28.89
CA SER A 284 10.42 -6.65 29.03
C SER A 284 11.77 -6.61 29.77
N ARG A 285 12.16 -7.70 30.45
CA ARG A 285 13.43 -7.82 31.17
C ARG A 285 14.47 -8.67 30.43
N LEU A 286 14.21 -9.04 29.18
CA LEU A 286 15.19 -9.74 28.35
C LEU A 286 16.19 -8.73 27.78
N ASP A 287 17.47 -9.04 27.92
CA ASP A 287 18.53 -8.26 27.29
C ASP A 287 18.73 -8.67 25.82
N ALA A 288 19.68 -8.04 25.15
CA ALA A 288 19.95 -8.32 23.74
C ALA A 288 20.43 -9.76 23.50
N ASP A 289 21.14 -10.37 24.44
CA ASP A 289 21.68 -11.71 24.27
C ASP A 289 20.66 -12.79 24.61
N ASP A 290 19.77 -12.53 25.58
CA ASP A 290 18.56 -13.31 25.84
C ASP A 290 17.67 -13.35 24.59
N LEU A 291 17.46 -12.21 23.93
CA LEU A 291 16.65 -12.12 22.72
C LEU A 291 17.29 -12.83 21.52
N LYS A 292 18.63 -12.79 21.38
CA LYS A 292 19.32 -13.59 20.35
C LYS A 292 19.14 -15.08 20.58
N ARG A 293 19.35 -15.56 21.81
CA ARG A 293 19.16 -16.98 22.15
C ARG A 293 17.72 -17.43 21.91
N LEU A 294 16.75 -16.57 22.22
CA LEU A 294 15.34 -16.84 21.95
C LEU A 294 15.07 -16.89 20.44
N LEU A 295 15.65 -15.98 19.66
CA LEU A 295 15.52 -15.97 18.20
C LEU A 295 16.09 -17.24 17.56
N ASP A 296 17.29 -17.64 17.96
CA ASP A 296 17.94 -18.86 17.46
C ASP A 296 17.08 -20.09 17.79
N ALA A 297 16.52 -20.14 19.00
CA ALA A 297 15.60 -21.21 19.41
C ALA A 297 14.29 -21.20 18.59
N MET A 298 13.72 -20.02 18.33
CA MET A 298 12.52 -19.86 17.50
C MET A 298 12.71 -20.35 16.07
N GLN A 299 13.90 -20.18 15.51
CA GLN A 299 14.25 -20.65 14.16
C GLN A 299 14.59 -22.14 14.11
N ALA A 300 15.15 -22.69 15.20
CA ALA A 300 15.50 -24.11 15.28
C ALA A 300 14.29 -25.03 15.50
N VAL A 301 13.28 -24.59 16.26
CA VAL A 301 12.07 -25.38 16.54
C VAL A 301 11.17 -25.47 15.32
N LYS A 302 10.65 -26.67 15.05
CA LYS A 302 9.76 -26.91 13.90
C LYS A 302 8.34 -26.40 14.20
N VAL A 303 7.98 -25.29 13.56
CA VAL A 303 6.64 -24.69 13.67
C VAL A 303 5.85 -25.00 12.39
N PRO A 304 4.54 -25.35 12.49
CA PRO A 304 3.69 -25.54 11.32
C PRO A 304 3.58 -24.26 10.48
N ALA A 305 3.40 -24.42 9.16
CA ALA A 305 3.21 -23.30 8.26
C ALA A 305 2.01 -22.41 8.66
N PRO A 306 2.09 -21.08 8.43
CA PRO A 306 0.98 -20.18 8.68
C PRO A 306 -0.24 -20.57 7.80
N PRO A 307 -1.46 -20.21 8.21
CA PRO A 307 -2.67 -20.53 7.45
C PRO A 307 -2.73 -19.70 6.17
N ALA A 308 -2.18 -20.23 5.07
CA ALA A 308 -2.11 -19.55 3.78
C ALA A 308 -3.51 -19.12 3.27
N GLN A 309 -4.55 -19.92 3.52
CA GLN A 309 -5.92 -19.60 3.13
C GLN A 309 -6.51 -18.38 3.86
N GLN A 310 -5.90 -17.96 4.98
CA GLN A 310 -6.35 -16.80 5.75
C GLN A 310 -5.64 -15.51 5.31
N CYS A 311 -4.34 -15.57 5.04
CA CYS A 311 -3.53 -14.39 4.76
C CYS A 311 -3.26 -14.11 3.28
N LEU A 312 -3.57 -15.07 2.40
CA LEU A 312 -3.45 -14.95 0.96
C LEU A 312 -4.82 -15.00 0.28
N SER A 313 -4.95 -14.27 -0.82
CA SER A 313 -6.09 -14.24 -1.72
C SER A 313 -5.57 -14.51 -3.14
N PRO A 314 -5.56 -15.78 -3.60
CA PRO A 314 -5.21 -16.11 -4.97
C PRO A 314 -6.36 -15.76 -5.92
N ILE A 315 -6.03 -15.34 -7.14
CA ILE A 315 -7.03 -15.00 -8.17
C ILE A 315 -7.89 -16.23 -8.53
N GLY A 316 -7.29 -17.42 -8.56
CA GLY A 316 -7.96 -18.67 -8.93
C GLY A 316 -7.77 -19.06 -10.40
N GLU A 317 -7.79 -20.36 -10.66
CA GLU A 317 -7.48 -20.93 -11.99
C GLU A 317 -8.48 -20.50 -13.06
N ASP A 318 -9.78 -20.60 -12.76
CA ASP A 318 -10.87 -20.22 -13.67
C ASP A 318 -10.81 -18.73 -14.02
N LEU A 319 -10.67 -17.89 -13.00
CA LEU A 319 -10.67 -16.44 -13.13
C LEU A 319 -9.48 -15.92 -13.94
N ILE A 320 -8.29 -16.54 -13.81
CA ILE A 320 -7.12 -16.22 -14.65
C ILE A 320 -7.39 -16.58 -16.12
N CYS A 321 -7.93 -17.77 -16.39
CA CYS A 321 -8.23 -18.19 -17.77
C CYS A 321 -9.23 -17.23 -18.42
N ARG A 322 -10.32 -16.91 -17.72
CA ARG A 322 -11.36 -15.98 -18.21
C ARG A 322 -10.82 -14.57 -18.46
N GLY A 323 -9.95 -14.07 -17.58
CA GLY A 323 -9.29 -12.78 -17.77
C GLY A 323 -8.42 -12.76 -19.03
N LEU A 324 -7.66 -13.83 -19.26
CA LEU A 324 -6.78 -13.97 -20.43
C LEU A 324 -7.56 -14.09 -21.75
N GLU A 325 -8.56 -14.97 -21.82
CA GLU A 325 -9.38 -15.21 -23.02
C GLU A 325 -10.13 -13.95 -23.47
N LYS A 326 -10.48 -13.09 -22.53
CA LYS A 326 -11.25 -11.87 -22.78
C LYS A 326 -10.39 -10.74 -23.38
N GLU A 327 -9.13 -10.63 -22.99
CA GLU A 327 -8.22 -9.55 -23.43
C GLU A 327 -7.24 -9.99 -24.53
N ILE A 328 -7.01 -11.29 -24.71
CA ILE A 328 -6.01 -11.84 -25.63
C ILE A 328 -6.64 -12.98 -26.45
N GLN A 329 -6.47 -12.93 -27.77
CA GLN A 329 -6.80 -14.05 -28.64
C GLN A 329 -5.76 -15.16 -28.43
N LEU A 330 -6.22 -16.30 -27.92
CA LEU A 330 -5.40 -17.44 -27.55
C LEU A 330 -5.99 -18.72 -28.17
N ASP A 331 -5.12 -19.59 -28.68
CA ASP A 331 -5.54 -20.91 -29.17
C ASP A 331 -5.75 -21.91 -28.01
N PHE A 332 -5.03 -21.74 -26.91
CA PHE A 332 -5.10 -22.59 -25.72
C PHE A 332 -4.63 -21.85 -24.46
N VAL A 333 -5.36 -22.01 -23.35
CA VAL A 333 -5.00 -21.47 -22.03
C VAL A 333 -5.25 -22.50 -20.94
N LYS A 334 -4.37 -22.54 -19.94
CA LYS A 334 -4.54 -23.35 -18.73
C LYS A 334 -3.83 -22.70 -17.56
N ALA A 335 -4.51 -22.56 -16.43
CA ALA A 335 -3.96 -22.03 -15.19
C ALA A 335 -3.84 -23.13 -14.12
N ARG A 336 -2.97 -22.91 -13.13
CA ARG A 336 -2.87 -23.76 -11.94
C ARG A 336 -2.51 -22.93 -10.70
N THR A 337 -3.31 -23.03 -9.64
CA THR A 337 -3.01 -22.43 -8.33
C THR A 337 -2.29 -23.49 -7.48
N ARG A 338 -1.10 -23.15 -7.01
CA ARG A 338 -0.31 -24.07 -6.19
C ARG A 338 -0.82 -24.08 -4.74
N PRO A 339 -0.77 -25.24 -4.06
CA PRO A 339 -1.19 -25.37 -2.67
C PRO A 339 -0.27 -24.66 -1.69
#